data_AF-A0A352UN10-F1
#
_entry.id   AF-A0A352UN10-F1
#
_cell.length_a   1.000
_cell.length_b   1.000
_cell.length_c   1.000
_cell.angle_alpha   90.00
_cell.angle_beta   90.00
_cell.angle_gamma   90.00
#
_symmetry.space_group_name_H-M   'P 1'
#
loop_
_entity.id
_entity.type
_entity.pdbx_description
1 polymer ?
#
loop_
_entity_poly.entity_id
_entity_poly.type
_entity_poly.pdbx_seq_one_letter_code
_entity_poly.pdbx_strand_id
1 'polypeptide(L)'
;AACAAAALRCALGRPEISVRCIKDNKEEFFTPGDGRAASGVYSLLGRETAGSLLPVSVADAGIGVSGFVSSPAAGRGNRAQQYFFCNGRYIKSQLLQAAVEQAYKNTLLSGRFPACVIYLTLSPGAVDVNVHPAKTEVKFSEEKQVFDAVYFAAKGALEQEPPAGVPSEALAMAGAPARSLPLRPESGGGAPIREPMSCYQTRMDMPARVYAPRIPQPSGGLPVYRAAGPAAPAPASFPTPRPEEDEPVRLIGEALGLYILAEKGGALILIDKHAAHERMIFDRLRESGNETMSQTLLEPVTLGAAGRDGELILQNTALFSGLGFALEAFGEDAFILRAAPWGIDSADARAA
;
A
#
# COMPACT_ATOMS: atom_id res chain seq x y z
N ALA A 1 -8.67 8.73 4.25
CA ALA A 1 -7.34 8.69 3.57
C ALA A 1 -6.18 8.65 4.57
N ALA A 2 -6.18 9.52 5.59
CA ALA A 2 -5.11 9.56 6.60
C ALA A 2 -4.90 8.22 7.35
N CYS A 3 -5.98 7.53 7.74
CA CYS A 3 -5.90 6.24 8.43
C CYS A 3 -5.22 5.15 7.61
N ALA A 4 -5.55 5.06 6.31
CA ALA A 4 -4.92 4.11 5.40
C ALA A 4 -3.41 4.37 5.25
N ALA A 5 -3.00 5.64 5.16
CA ALA A 5 -1.59 6.01 5.10
C ALA A 5 -0.85 5.72 6.42
N ALA A 6 -1.51 5.91 7.57
CA ALA A 6 -0.94 5.54 8.88
C ALA A 6 -0.78 4.02 9.01
N ALA A 7 -1.81 3.26 8.65
CA ALA A 7 -1.77 1.80 8.64
C ALA A 7 -0.68 1.25 7.71
N LEU A 8 -0.50 1.85 6.52
CA LEU A 8 0.59 1.50 5.60
C LEU A 8 1.97 1.72 6.23
N ARG A 9 2.18 2.84 6.94
CA ARG A 9 3.45 3.13 7.63
C ARG A 9 3.70 2.14 8.76
N CYS A 10 2.67 1.79 9.53
CA CYS A 10 2.78 0.78 10.59
C CYS A 10 3.15 -0.59 10.01
N ALA A 11 2.50 -1.00 8.93
CA ALA A 11 2.75 -2.28 8.27
C ALA A 11 4.15 -2.36 7.65
N LEU A 12 4.65 -1.27 7.05
CA LEU A 12 6.03 -1.20 6.55
C LEU A 12 7.06 -1.23 7.68
N GLY A 13 6.84 -0.50 8.76
CA GLY A 13 7.81 -0.40 9.86
C GLY A 13 7.99 -1.69 10.68
N ARG A 14 7.00 -2.59 10.61
CA ARG A 14 6.91 -3.83 11.38
C ARG A 14 6.47 -4.99 10.46
N PRO A 15 7.36 -5.50 9.59
CA PRO A 15 7.03 -6.57 8.65
C PRO A 15 6.65 -7.90 9.33
N GLU A 16 6.92 -8.04 10.63
CA GLU A 16 6.50 -9.16 11.46
C GLU A 16 5.01 -9.12 11.87
N ILE A 17 4.32 -8.00 11.64
CA ILE A 17 2.90 -7.82 12.00
C ILE A 17 2.05 -7.91 10.74
N SER A 18 1.01 -8.74 10.78
CA SER A 18 -0.02 -8.78 9.74
C SER A 18 -0.99 -7.61 9.94
N VAL A 19 -1.19 -6.83 8.89
CA VAL A 19 -2.08 -5.66 8.88
C VAL A 19 -3.04 -5.79 7.70
N ARG A 20 -4.34 -5.69 7.98
CA ARG A 20 -5.40 -5.62 6.98
C ARG A 20 -6.10 -4.27 7.10
N CYS A 21 -6.21 -3.54 6.00
CA CYS A 21 -6.96 -2.29 5.93
C CYS A 21 -8.23 -2.49 5.09
N ILE A 22 -9.39 -2.37 5.74
CA ILE A 22 -10.70 -2.47 5.08
C ILE A 22 -11.34 -1.09 5.10
N LYS A 23 -11.78 -0.62 3.94
CA LYS A 23 -12.50 0.64 3.78
C LYS A 23 -13.77 0.38 2.98
N ASP A 24 -14.92 0.79 3.50
CA ASP A 24 -16.22 0.61 2.83
C ASP A 24 -16.48 -0.87 2.44
N ASN A 25 -16.15 -1.81 3.35
CA ASN A 25 -16.18 -3.26 3.14
C ASN A 25 -15.30 -3.80 2.01
N LYS A 26 -14.42 -2.98 1.45
CA LYS A 26 -13.42 -3.38 0.46
C LYS A 26 -12.04 -3.43 1.10
N GLU A 27 -11.31 -4.51 0.84
CA GLU A 27 -9.90 -4.60 1.26
C GLU A 27 -9.05 -3.65 0.39
N GLU A 28 -8.42 -2.67 1.03
CA GLU A 28 -7.47 -1.75 0.38
C GLU A 28 -6.09 -2.41 0.27
N PHE A 29 -5.64 -3.04 1.36
CA PHE A 29 -4.39 -3.81 1.37
C PHE A 29 -4.36 -4.81 2.53
N PHE A 30 -3.50 -5.82 2.37
CA PHE A 30 -3.20 -6.85 3.36
C PHE A 30 -1.71 -7.18 3.36
N THR A 31 -1.09 -7.23 4.55
CA THR A 31 0.26 -7.75 4.74
C THR A 31 0.24 -9.09 5.49
N PRO A 32 1.03 -10.08 5.05
CA PRO A 32 1.05 -11.41 5.66
C PRO A 32 1.72 -11.46 7.04
N GLY A 33 2.60 -10.49 7.37
CA GLY A 33 3.31 -10.49 8.65
C GLY A 33 4.40 -11.57 8.76
N ASP A 34 5.04 -11.95 7.66
CA ASP A 34 6.03 -13.04 7.62
C ASP A 34 7.44 -12.62 8.07
N GLY A 35 7.61 -11.39 8.56
CA GLY A 35 8.89 -10.84 9.01
C GLY A 35 9.82 -10.43 7.87
N ARG A 36 9.42 -10.62 6.60
CA ARG A 36 10.23 -10.25 5.44
C ARG A 36 9.82 -8.89 4.92
N ALA A 37 10.73 -7.91 5.01
CA ALA A 37 10.48 -6.56 4.52
C ALA A 37 10.10 -6.50 3.02
N ALA A 38 10.68 -7.38 2.19
CA ALA A 38 10.34 -7.47 0.76
C ALA A 38 8.87 -7.85 0.51
N SER A 39 8.31 -8.74 1.34
CA SER A 39 6.92 -9.19 1.26
C SER A 39 5.96 -8.03 1.57
N GLY A 40 6.22 -7.31 2.67
CA GLY A 40 5.45 -6.12 3.03
C GLY A 40 5.49 -5.04 1.95
N VAL A 41 6.67 -4.79 1.37
CA VAL A 41 6.84 -3.81 0.29
C VAL A 41 6.07 -4.22 -0.97
N TYR A 42 6.10 -5.49 -1.35
CA TYR A 42 5.33 -6.01 -2.49
C TYR A 42 3.82 -5.84 -2.29
N SER A 43 3.31 -6.19 -1.11
CA SER A 43 1.89 -6.08 -0.78
C SER A 43 1.41 -4.62 -0.71
N LEU A 44 2.23 -3.70 -0.21
CA LEU A 44 1.81 -2.32 0.08
C LEU A 44 2.11 -1.32 -1.05
N LEU A 45 3.27 -1.44 -1.70
CA LEU A 45 3.70 -0.52 -2.76
C LEU A 45 3.44 -1.08 -4.17
N GLY A 46 2.99 -2.33 -4.25
CA GLY A 46 2.62 -3.02 -5.47
C GLY A 46 3.81 -3.61 -6.24
N ARG A 47 3.47 -4.47 -7.21
CA ARG A 47 4.42 -5.25 -8.01
C ARG A 47 5.43 -4.41 -8.79
N GLU A 48 4.99 -3.28 -9.35
CA GLU A 48 5.85 -2.41 -10.16
C GLU A 48 6.95 -1.76 -9.31
N THR A 49 6.57 -1.23 -8.14
CA THR A 49 7.54 -0.62 -7.21
C THR A 49 8.48 -1.69 -6.67
N ALA A 50 7.95 -2.82 -6.17
CA ALA A 50 8.78 -3.89 -5.64
C ALA A 50 9.75 -4.49 -6.66
N GLY A 51 9.36 -4.60 -7.94
CA GLY A 51 10.21 -5.11 -9.00
C GLY A 51 11.36 -4.18 -9.42
N SER A 52 11.27 -2.89 -9.08
CA SER A 52 12.31 -1.90 -9.38
C SER A 52 13.19 -1.55 -8.17
N LEU A 53 12.95 -2.19 -7.02
CA LEU A 53 13.67 -1.93 -5.78
C LEU A 53 14.89 -2.85 -5.64
N LEU A 54 16.03 -2.24 -5.32
CA LEU A 54 17.30 -2.88 -5.04
C LEU A 54 17.48 -3.02 -3.53
N PRO A 55 17.87 -4.20 -3.02
CA PRO A 55 18.12 -4.39 -1.59
C PRO A 55 19.38 -3.63 -1.15
N VAL A 56 19.33 -3.01 0.03
CA VAL A 56 20.46 -2.34 0.66
C VAL A 56 20.69 -2.91 2.05
N SER A 57 21.95 -3.15 2.40
CA SER A 57 22.34 -3.61 3.73
C SER A 57 23.76 -3.18 4.05
N VAL A 58 23.90 -2.30 5.03
CA VAL A 58 25.19 -1.82 5.55
C VAL A 58 25.10 -1.82 7.07
N ALA A 59 26.14 -2.30 7.73
CA ALA A 59 26.29 -2.15 9.18
C ALA A 59 27.63 -1.47 9.42
N ASP A 60 27.62 -0.27 9.98
CA ASP A 60 28.82 0.51 10.25
C ASP A 60 28.71 1.24 11.58
N ALA A 61 29.79 1.27 12.36
CA ALA A 61 29.90 2.03 13.62
C ALA A 61 28.73 1.88 14.62
N GLY A 62 28.06 0.72 14.67
CA GLY A 62 26.88 0.50 15.54
C GLY A 62 25.56 1.05 14.98
N ILE A 63 25.56 1.46 13.72
CA ILE A 63 24.43 1.87 12.89
C ILE A 63 24.16 0.77 11.86
N GLY A 64 23.00 0.12 11.98
CA GLY A 64 22.51 -0.81 10.96
C GLY A 64 21.58 -0.08 9.98
N VAL A 65 21.91 -0.09 8.70
CA VAL A 65 21.05 0.39 7.61
C VAL A 65 20.64 -0.81 6.78
N SER A 66 19.35 -1.04 6.64
CA SER A 66 18.81 -2.09 5.75
C SER A 66 17.60 -1.57 4.99
N GLY A 67 17.18 -2.25 3.93
CA GLY A 67 15.95 -1.92 3.23
C GLY A 67 16.09 -1.97 1.72
N PHE A 68 15.47 -1.02 1.03
CA PHE A 68 15.36 -1.02 -0.42
C PHE A 68 15.41 0.40 -1.02
N VAL A 69 16.03 0.53 -2.19
CA VAL A 69 16.11 1.78 -2.96
C VAL A 69 15.78 1.53 -4.43
N SER A 70 15.11 2.45 -5.12
CA SER A 70 14.67 2.22 -6.50
C SER A 70 15.82 2.30 -7.50
N SER A 71 15.82 1.47 -8.54
CA SER A 71 16.67 1.66 -9.72
C SER A 71 16.53 3.09 -10.27
N PRO A 72 17.61 3.72 -10.78
CA PRO A 72 17.54 5.05 -11.38
C PRO A 72 16.53 5.15 -12.54
N ALA A 73 16.30 4.05 -13.26
CA ALA A 73 15.30 3.99 -14.33
C ALA A 73 13.86 4.19 -13.82
N ALA A 74 13.59 3.86 -12.55
CA ALA A 74 12.28 3.92 -11.92
C ALA A 74 12.05 5.22 -11.12
N GLY A 75 12.78 6.31 -11.42
CA GLY A 75 12.63 7.60 -10.73
C GLY A 75 11.19 8.14 -10.74
N ARG A 76 10.72 8.62 -9.59
CA ARG A 76 9.36 9.15 -9.37
C ARG A 76 9.30 10.66 -9.59
N GLY A 77 8.10 11.19 -9.88
CA GLY A 77 7.89 12.64 -10.01
C GLY A 77 7.79 13.40 -8.69
N ASN A 78 7.66 12.69 -7.56
CA ASN A 78 7.56 13.29 -6.23
C ASN A 78 8.29 12.43 -5.18
N ARG A 79 8.42 12.99 -3.96
CA ARG A 79 9.07 12.35 -2.81
C ARG A 79 8.11 11.51 -1.94
N ALA A 80 6.90 11.22 -2.42
CA ALA A 80 5.87 10.59 -1.59
C ALA A 80 6.22 9.14 -1.20
N GLN A 81 7.03 8.45 -2.02
CA GLN A 81 7.44 7.06 -1.81
C GLN A 81 8.83 6.95 -1.13
N GLN A 82 9.14 7.87 -0.22
CA GLN A 82 10.33 7.79 0.63
C GLN A 82 9.90 7.49 2.06
N TYR A 83 10.20 6.28 2.51
CA TYR A 83 9.85 5.78 3.83
C TYR A 83 11.12 5.50 4.63
N PHE A 84 11.25 6.16 5.77
CA PHE A 84 12.36 5.98 6.69
C PHE A 84 11.81 5.47 8.03
N PHE A 85 12.46 4.45 8.57
CA PHE A 85 12.12 3.86 9.84
C PHE A 85 13.35 3.86 10.74
N CYS A 86 13.18 4.24 12.00
CA CYS A 86 14.20 4.13 13.04
C CYS A 86 13.69 3.22 14.14
N ASN A 87 14.36 2.09 14.38
CA ASN A 87 13.96 1.07 15.35
C ASN A 87 12.48 0.65 15.21
N GLY A 88 12.01 0.54 13.96
CA GLY A 88 10.64 0.17 13.59
C GLY A 88 9.60 1.29 13.67
N ARG A 89 9.99 2.52 14.01
CA ARG A 89 9.10 3.71 13.99
C ARG A 89 9.29 4.50 12.70
N TYR A 90 8.20 4.88 12.06
CA TYR A 90 8.24 5.81 10.92
C TYR A 90 8.74 7.19 11.35
N ILE A 91 9.71 7.71 10.60
CA ILE A 91 10.29 9.03 10.82
C ILE A 91 10.29 9.86 9.55
N LYS A 92 10.22 11.18 9.72
CA LYS A 92 10.51 12.17 8.68
C LYS A 92 11.81 12.86 9.05
N SER A 93 12.80 12.78 8.17
CA SER A 93 14.09 13.42 8.37
C SER A 93 14.61 13.97 7.04
N GLN A 94 14.87 15.27 7.03
CA GLN A 94 15.47 15.95 5.87
C GLN A 94 16.90 15.44 5.61
N LEU A 95 17.62 15.07 6.66
CA LEU A 95 18.97 14.51 6.58
C LEU A 95 18.98 13.22 5.76
N LEU A 96 18.07 12.28 6.05
CA LEU A 96 17.99 11.01 5.34
C LEU A 96 17.53 11.19 3.89
N GLN A 97 16.59 12.11 3.66
CA GLN A 97 16.16 12.48 2.31
C GLN A 97 17.33 13.03 1.48
N ALA A 98 18.09 13.97 2.05
CA ALA A 98 19.27 14.54 1.42
C ALA A 98 20.36 13.48 1.14
N ALA A 99 20.57 12.53 2.06
CA ALA A 99 21.55 11.46 1.89
C ALA A 99 21.23 10.57 0.68
N VAL A 100 19.96 10.13 0.56
CA VAL A 100 19.51 9.34 -0.58
C VAL A 100 19.55 10.18 -1.85
N GLU A 101 19.04 11.41 -1.86
CA GLU A 101 19.09 12.28 -3.06
C GLU A 101 20.52 12.54 -3.53
N GLN A 102 21.47 12.72 -2.62
CA GLN A 102 22.88 12.91 -2.95
C GLN A 102 23.51 11.65 -3.55
N ALA A 103 23.11 10.45 -3.13
CA ALA A 103 23.55 9.21 -3.74
C ALA A 103 23.08 9.08 -5.21
N TYR A 104 21.92 9.65 -5.54
CA TYR A 104 21.34 9.60 -6.89
C TYR A 104 21.67 10.82 -7.78
N LYS A 105 22.41 11.80 -7.28
CA LYS A 105 22.64 13.09 -7.97
C LYS A 105 23.21 12.95 -9.39
N ASN A 106 23.98 11.90 -9.66
CA ASN A 106 24.60 11.66 -10.96
C ASN A 106 23.88 10.59 -11.80
N THR A 107 22.86 9.94 -11.27
CA THR A 107 22.16 8.82 -11.91
C THR A 107 20.71 9.15 -12.27
N LEU A 108 20.05 10.03 -11.51
CA LEU A 108 18.69 10.49 -11.81
C LEU A 108 18.65 11.76 -12.64
N LEU A 109 17.64 11.85 -13.50
CA LEU A 109 17.28 13.07 -14.21
C LEU A 109 16.80 14.16 -13.24
N SER A 110 17.04 15.42 -13.58
CA SER A 110 16.54 16.57 -12.83
C SER A 110 15.01 16.52 -12.67
N GLY A 111 14.52 16.70 -11.44
CA GLY A 111 13.09 16.66 -11.13
C GLY A 111 12.53 15.25 -10.89
N ARG A 112 13.38 14.22 -10.87
CA ARG A 112 13.02 12.87 -10.42
C ARG A 112 13.57 12.58 -9.04
N PHE A 113 12.83 11.78 -8.27
CA PHE A 113 13.18 11.38 -6.91
C PHE A 113 13.21 9.86 -6.78
N PRO A 114 14.16 9.31 -6.01
CA PRO A 114 14.20 7.88 -5.74
C PRO A 114 13.05 7.49 -4.79
N ALA A 115 12.47 6.32 -5.04
CA ALA A 115 11.60 5.67 -4.07
C ALA A 115 12.47 4.79 -3.16
N CYS A 116 12.21 4.81 -1.86
CA CYS A 116 13.00 4.03 -0.91
C CYS A 116 12.18 3.62 0.32
N VAL A 117 12.61 2.51 0.92
CA VAL A 117 12.13 2.02 2.20
C VAL A 117 13.38 1.63 3.00
N ILE A 118 13.79 2.49 3.92
CA ILE A 118 15.04 2.33 4.68
C ILE A 118 14.73 2.14 6.17
N TYR A 119 15.35 1.11 6.75
CA TYR A 119 15.28 0.74 8.15
C TYR A 119 16.63 1.02 8.82
N LEU A 120 16.61 1.94 9.78
CA LEU A 120 17.73 2.28 10.64
C LEU A 120 17.60 1.53 11.96
N THR A 121 18.66 0.84 12.34
CA THR A 121 18.84 0.20 13.63
C THR A 121 19.95 0.93 14.36
N LEU A 122 19.59 1.63 15.43
CA LEU A 122 20.48 2.51 16.18
C LEU A 122 20.29 2.27 17.67
N SER A 123 21.34 2.48 18.45
CA SER A 123 21.23 2.47 19.92
C SER A 123 20.22 3.53 20.39
N PRO A 124 19.28 3.22 21.29
CA PRO A 124 18.24 4.17 21.73
C PRO A 124 18.78 5.47 22.31
N GLY A 125 19.98 5.46 22.91
CA GLY A 125 20.63 6.66 23.43
C GLY A 125 21.20 7.60 22.36
N ALA A 126 21.32 7.15 21.10
CA ALA A 126 21.85 7.94 20.00
C ALA A 126 20.76 8.71 19.22
N VAL A 127 19.49 8.50 19.54
CA VAL A 127 18.33 9.08 18.83
C VAL A 127 17.40 9.76 19.83
N ASP A 128 17.17 11.06 19.64
CA ASP A 128 16.16 11.81 20.38
C ASP A 128 14.86 11.89 19.58
N VAL A 129 13.81 11.25 20.10
CA VAL A 129 12.47 11.21 19.50
C VAL A 129 11.56 12.32 20.07
N ASN A 130 12.02 13.08 21.07
CA ASN A 130 11.23 14.08 21.78
C ASN A 130 11.36 15.50 21.18
N VAL A 131 11.42 15.62 19.85
CA VAL A 131 11.65 16.91 19.17
C VAL A 131 10.36 17.56 18.66
N HIS A 132 9.32 16.77 18.36
CA HIS A 132 8.05 17.27 17.82
C HIS A 132 6.85 16.63 18.55
N PRO A 133 5.70 17.33 18.76
CA PRO A 133 4.52 16.78 19.44
C PRO A 133 3.97 15.50 18.79
N ALA A 134 4.02 15.39 17.45
CA ALA A 134 3.66 14.18 16.71
C ALA A 134 4.74 13.07 16.71
N LYS A 135 5.90 13.30 17.33
CA LYS A 135 7.05 12.38 17.48
C LYS A 135 7.50 11.68 16.18
N THR A 136 7.28 12.36 15.05
CA THR A 136 7.62 11.90 13.69
C THR A 136 8.99 12.41 13.27
N GLU A 137 9.45 13.52 13.83
CA GLU A 137 10.79 14.07 13.63
C GLU A 137 11.71 13.58 14.74
N VAL A 138 12.92 13.22 14.37
CA VAL A 138 13.95 12.72 15.29
C VAL A 138 15.24 13.49 15.06
N LYS A 139 15.97 13.72 16.15
CA LYS A 139 17.32 14.29 16.10
C LYS A 139 18.33 13.20 16.42
N PHE A 140 19.34 13.08 15.58
CA PHE A 140 20.41 12.11 15.78
C PHE A 140 21.53 12.76 16.59
N SER A 141 22.14 12.02 17.51
CA SER A 141 23.33 12.51 18.23
C SER A 141 24.51 12.65 17.27
N GLU A 142 24.65 11.70 16.34
CA GLU A 142 25.72 11.64 15.34
C GLU A 142 25.17 11.76 13.92
N GLU A 143 24.66 12.95 13.57
CA GLU A 143 24.03 13.24 12.29
C GLU A 143 24.91 12.86 11.08
N LYS A 144 26.21 13.20 11.14
CA LYS A 144 27.15 12.93 10.05
C LYS A 144 27.32 11.43 9.78
N GLN A 145 27.45 10.61 10.83
CA GLN A 145 27.62 9.17 10.66
C GLN A 145 26.36 8.52 10.07
N VAL A 146 25.18 8.94 10.53
CA VAL A 146 23.90 8.46 9.99
C VAL A 146 23.76 8.85 8.51
N PHE A 147 24.15 10.09 8.16
CA PHE A 147 24.15 10.56 6.78
C PHE A 147 25.06 9.70 5.89
N ASP A 148 26.32 9.53 6.31
CA ASP A 148 27.33 8.79 5.55
C ASP A 148 26.90 7.32 5.37
N ALA A 149 26.41 6.67 6.43
CA ALA A 149 25.94 5.28 6.37
C ALA A 149 24.81 5.07 5.34
N VAL A 150 23.82 5.98 5.31
CA VAL A 150 22.70 5.89 4.36
C VAL A 150 23.15 6.24 2.94
N TYR A 151 24.01 7.25 2.79
CA TYR A 151 24.59 7.62 1.51
C TYR A 151 25.37 6.46 0.88
N PHE A 152 26.28 5.84 1.62
CA PHE A 152 27.08 4.72 1.13
C PHE A 152 26.23 3.46 0.91
N ALA A 153 25.20 3.22 1.72
CA ALA A 153 24.27 2.11 1.49
C ALA A 153 23.50 2.27 0.17
N ALA A 154 22.98 3.46 -0.10
CA ALA A 154 22.29 3.73 -1.36
C ALA A 154 23.25 3.69 -2.55
N LYS A 155 24.43 4.31 -2.44
CA LYS A 155 25.45 4.32 -3.50
C LYS A 155 25.95 2.92 -3.84
N GLY A 156 26.25 2.10 -2.84
CA GLY A 156 26.71 0.72 -3.04
C GLY A 156 25.67 -0.15 -3.74
N ALA A 157 24.37 0.07 -3.48
CA ALA A 157 23.31 -0.66 -4.18
C ALA A 157 23.20 -0.27 -5.66
N LEU A 158 23.42 1.01 -5.98
CA LEU A 158 23.44 1.50 -7.35
C LEU A 158 24.64 1.00 -8.15
N GLU A 159 25.80 0.86 -7.51
CA GLU A 159 27.01 0.33 -8.15
C GLU A 159 26.92 -1.17 -8.47
N GLN A 160 26.08 -1.91 -7.74
CA GLN A 160 25.83 -3.33 -8.00
C GLN A 160 24.82 -3.57 -9.13
N GLU A 161 24.10 -2.54 -9.58
CA GLU A 161 23.20 -2.64 -10.73
C GLU A 161 24.03 -2.59 -12.03
N PRO A 162 23.95 -3.60 -12.90
CA PRO A 162 24.58 -3.51 -14.22
C PRO A 162 23.93 -2.35 -15.00
N PRO A 163 24.70 -1.55 -15.75
CA PRO A 163 24.16 -0.42 -16.49
C PRO A 163 23.05 -0.89 -17.44
N ALA A 164 21.91 -0.20 -17.40
CA ALA A 164 20.70 -0.53 -18.14
C ALA A 164 21.01 -0.80 -19.63
N GLY A 165 20.82 -2.04 -20.08
CA GLY A 165 21.09 -2.43 -21.47
C GLY A 165 21.13 -3.94 -21.78
N VAL A 166 21.15 -4.82 -20.78
CA VAL A 166 21.04 -6.27 -21.00
C VAL A 166 19.71 -6.80 -20.45
N PRO A 167 18.84 -7.38 -21.29
CA PRO A 167 17.69 -8.13 -20.80
C PRO A 167 18.16 -9.21 -19.82
N SER A 168 17.57 -9.19 -18.62
CA SER A 168 17.84 -10.13 -17.53
C SER A 168 17.27 -11.54 -17.79
N GLU A 169 17.42 -12.04 -19.01
CA GLU A 169 17.21 -13.45 -19.37
C GLU A 169 18.55 -14.17 -19.65
N ALA A 170 19.66 -13.43 -19.83
CA ALA A 170 20.96 -14.03 -20.17
C ALA A 170 21.85 -14.44 -18.99
N LEU A 171 21.61 -13.95 -17.76
CA LEU A 171 22.42 -14.31 -16.58
C LEU A 171 21.97 -15.61 -15.86
N ALA A 172 20.83 -16.19 -16.25
CA ALA A 172 20.30 -17.41 -15.62
C ALA A 172 20.87 -18.73 -16.21
N MET A 173 21.74 -18.69 -17.22
CA MET A 173 22.31 -19.90 -17.86
C MET A 173 23.83 -20.07 -17.70
N ALA A 174 24.51 -19.24 -16.91
CA ALA A 174 25.97 -19.31 -16.73
C ALA A 174 26.42 -19.88 -15.37
N GLY A 175 25.61 -20.75 -14.76
CA GLY A 175 25.85 -21.33 -13.44
C GLY A 175 25.81 -22.86 -13.42
N ALA A 176 26.51 -23.54 -14.33
CA ALA A 176 26.75 -24.98 -14.24
C ALA A 176 28.26 -25.27 -14.35
N PRO A 177 28.89 -25.93 -13.37
CA PRO A 177 30.29 -26.27 -13.46
C PRO A 177 30.53 -27.33 -14.54
N ALA A 178 31.48 -27.04 -15.42
CA ALA A 178 31.98 -27.94 -16.45
C ALA A 178 32.49 -29.25 -15.82
N ARG A 179 31.88 -30.38 -16.18
CA ARG A 179 32.45 -31.72 -15.99
C ARG A 179 32.73 -32.34 -17.35
N SER A 180 33.98 -32.75 -17.50
CA SER A 180 34.68 -33.33 -18.66
C SER A 180 33.88 -34.34 -19.49
N LEU A 181 33.99 -34.18 -20.81
CA LEU A 181 33.71 -35.19 -21.84
C LEU A 181 34.60 -36.44 -21.68
N PRO A 182 34.11 -37.61 -22.15
CA PRO A 182 34.94 -38.56 -22.86
C PRO A 182 34.64 -38.53 -24.36
N LEU A 183 35.70 -38.31 -25.14
CA LEU A 183 35.80 -38.48 -26.58
C LEU A 183 35.37 -39.89 -27.01
N ARG A 184 34.70 -40.00 -28.16
CA ARG A 184 34.52 -41.26 -28.88
C ARG A 184 34.81 -41.02 -30.37
N PRO A 185 35.58 -41.89 -31.05
CA PRO A 185 36.29 -41.52 -32.27
C PRO A 185 35.45 -41.66 -33.55
N GLU A 186 36.04 -41.13 -34.62
CA GLU A 186 35.46 -40.72 -35.88
C GLU A 186 35.15 -41.82 -36.90
N SER A 187 34.19 -41.52 -37.78
CA SER A 187 34.20 -41.78 -39.23
C SER A 187 32.96 -41.09 -39.82
N GLY A 188 32.94 -40.27 -40.86
CA GLY A 188 33.90 -39.81 -41.84
C GLY A 188 33.09 -39.35 -43.06
N GLY A 189 33.45 -38.22 -43.67
CA GLY A 189 33.13 -37.92 -45.08
C GLY A 189 32.14 -36.78 -45.39
N GLY A 190 32.69 -35.67 -45.89
CA GLY A 190 32.20 -35.04 -47.12
C GLY A 190 31.28 -33.81 -47.00
N ALA A 191 31.87 -32.61 -47.12
CA ALA A 191 31.21 -31.39 -47.62
C ALA A 191 31.34 -31.36 -49.18
N PRO A 192 30.83 -30.36 -49.97
CA PRO A 192 30.34 -29.02 -49.55
C PRO A 192 29.22 -28.31 -50.42
N ILE A 193 28.74 -27.16 -49.90
CA ILE A 193 28.27 -25.90 -50.56
C ILE A 193 27.07 -25.93 -51.55
N ARG A 194 26.03 -25.09 -51.32
CA ARG A 194 25.68 -23.83 -52.07
C ARG A 194 24.27 -23.27 -51.72
N GLU A 195 24.20 -21.97 -51.38
CA GLU A 195 23.00 -21.10 -51.47
C GLU A 195 22.68 -20.74 -52.96
N PRO A 196 21.62 -19.99 -53.40
CA PRO A 196 20.66 -19.13 -52.66
C PRO A 196 19.18 -19.10 -53.16
N MET A 197 18.39 -18.27 -52.48
CA MET A 197 17.11 -17.58 -52.77
C MET A 197 16.37 -17.69 -54.13
N SER A 198 15.03 -17.75 -53.96
CA SER A 198 13.93 -17.06 -54.68
C SER A 198 13.36 -17.64 -55.99
N CYS A 199 12.04 -17.90 -55.99
CA CYS A 199 11.14 -17.47 -57.08
C CYS A 199 9.64 -17.42 -56.68
N TYR A 200 9.08 -16.21 -56.80
CA TYR A 200 7.79 -15.78 -57.37
C TYR A 200 6.49 -16.62 -57.28
N GLN A 201 5.52 -16.03 -56.57
CA GLN A 201 4.22 -15.51 -57.07
C GLN A 201 3.31 -16.34 -58.03
N THR A 202 2.09 -16.56 -57.50
CA THR A 202 0.76 -16.37 -58.13
C THR A 202 0.17 -17.49 -58.99
N ARG A 203 -0.98 -18.04 -58.55
CA ARG A 203 -2.30 -17.85 -59.20
C ARG A 203 -3.45 -18.47 -58.41
N MET A 204 -4.49 -17.66 -58.21
CA MET A 204 -5.84 -18.08 -57.88
C MET A 204 -6.46 -18.79 -59.08
N ASP A 205 -7.18 -19.89 -58.85
CA ASP A 205 -8.38 -20.24 -59.61
C ASP A 205 -9.25 -21.21 -58.79
N MET A 206 -10.52 -20.85 -58.65
CA MET A 206 -11.63 -21.70 -58.20
C MET A 206 -12.45 -22.06 -59.44
N PRO A 207 -13.02 -23.28 -59.49
CA PRO A 207 -14.47 -23.32 -59.51
C PRO A 207 -15.08 -24.45 -58.68
N ALA A 208 -16.32 -24.18 -58.27
CA ALA A 208 -17.18 -24.97 -57.41
C ALA A 208 -17.58 -26.33 -58.00
N ARG A 209 -17.66 -27.35 -57.13
CA ARG A 209 -18.70 -28.38 -57.22
C ARG A 209 -19.25 -28.72 -55.84
N VAL A 210 -20.55 -28.50 -55.71
CA VAL A 210 -21.41 -28.94 -54.63
C VAL A 210 -21.57 -30.46 -54.72
N TYR A 211 -21.22 -31.17 -53.65
CA TYR A 211 -21.78 -32.48 -53.35
C TYR A 211 -21.80 -32.67 -51.84
N ALA A 212 -22.98 -32.66 -51.23
CA ALA A 212 -23.18 -32.94 -49.82
C ALA A 212 -23.44 -34.45 -49.63
N PRO A 213 -22.69 -35.15 -48.77
CA PRO A 213 -23.12 -36.44 -48.27
C PRO A 213 -23.43 -36.41 -46.77
N ARG A 214 -24.63 -36.93 -46.50
CA ARG A 214 -25.20 -37.49 -45.26
C ARG A 214 -24.32 -37.54 -44.00
N ILE A 215 -24.86 -36.94 -42.94
CA ILE A 215 -24.47 -37.16 -41.54
C ILE A 215 -24.97 -38.55 -41.09
N PRO A 216 -24.10 -39.49 -40.68
CA PRO A 216 -24.49 -40.65 -39.89
C PRO A 216 -24.54 -40.24 -38.40
N GLN A 217 -25.65 -40.53 -37.73
CA GLN A 217 -25.75 -40.37 -36.27
C GLN A 217 -24.92 -41.47 -35.57
N PRO A 218 -24.04 -41.13 -34.62
CA PRO A 218 -23.40 -42.10 -33.77
C PRO A 218 -24.25 -42.38 -32.53
N SER A 219 -24.65 -43.65 -32.40
CA SER A 219 -25.04 -44.28 -31.15
C SER A 219 -23.80 -44.86 -30.47
N GLY A 220 -23.74 -44.77 -29.14
CA GLY A 220 -22.83 -45.57 -28.32
C GLY A 220 -21.65 -44.78 -27.74
N GLY A 221 -21.64 -44.68 -26.41
CA GLY A 221 -20.71 -43.87 -25.62
C GLY A 221 -19.27 -44.35 -25.62
N LEU A 222 -18.35 -43.38 -25.52
CA LEU A 222 -16.95 -43.59 -25.20
C LEU A 222 -16.71 -43.29 -23.71
N PRO A 223 -15.83 -44.03 -23.02
CA PRO A 223 -15.55 -43.84 -21.61
C PRO A 223 -14.76 -42.54 -21.40
N VAL A 224 -15.29 -41.66 -20.55
CA VAL A 224 -14.56 -40.47 -20.10
C VAL A 224 -13.49 -40.92 -19.11
N TYR A 225 -12.24 -41.02 -19.59
CA TYR A 225 -11.07 -41.07 -18.71
C TYR A 225 -10.97 -39.73 -17.98
N ARG A 226 -11.32 -39.71 -16.70
CA ARG A 226 -11.09 -38.56 -15.82
C ARG A 226 -9.62 -38.58 -15.40
N ALA A 227 -8.80 -37.74 -16.03
CA ALA A 227 -7.44 -37.50 -15.56
C ALA A 227 -7.52 -36.89 -14.14
N ALA A 228 -7.03 -37.63 -13.14
CA ALA A 228 -6.83 -37.12 -11.79
C ALA A 228 -5.68 -36.10 -11.82
N GLY A 229 -6.02 -34.82 -11.99
CA GLY A 229 -5.08 -33.74 -11.69
C GLY A 229 -4.80 -33.68 -10.18
N PRO A 230 -3.60 -33.27 -9.75
CA PRO A 230 -3.34 -33.03 -8.33
C PRO A 230 -4.36 -32.01 -7.81
N ALA A 231 -5.02 -32.37 -6.71
CA ALA A 231 -6.02 -31.54 -6.07
C ALA A 231 -5.41 -30.16 -5.76
N ALA A 232 -5.97 -29.12 -6.37
CA ALA A 232 -5.73 -27.75 -5.95
C ALA A 232 -6.02 -27.67 -4.44
N PRO A 233 -5.15 -27.05 -3.62
CA PRO A 233 -5.47 -26.83 -2.22
C PRO A 233 -6.78 -26.06 -2.17
N ALA A 234 -7.77 -26.63 -1.48
CA ALA A 234 -9.05 -25.98 -1.26
C ALA A 234 -8.77 -24.57 -0.71
N PRO A 235 -9.48 -23.52 -1.20
CA PRO A 235 -9.40 -22.22 -0.56
C PRO A 235 -9.70 -22.45 0.92
N ALA A 236 -8.78 -22.02 1.80
CA ALA A 236 -8.97 -22.10 3.23
C ALA A 236 -10.36 -21.55 3.52
N SER A 237 -11.27 -22.43 3.93
CA SER A 237 -12.61 -22.04 4.32
C SER A 237 -12.43 -21.03 5.44
N PHE A 238 -12.77 -19.77 5.16
CA PHE A 238 -12.92 -18.79 6.22
C PHE A 238 -13.82 -19.40 7.29
N PRO A 239 -13.49 -19.28 8.58
CA PRO A 239 -14.51 -19.52 9.58
C PRO A 239 -15.70 -18.65 9.19
N THR A 240 -16.84 -19.28 8.92
CA THR A 240 -18.12 -18.59 8.89
C THR A 240 -18.16 -17.70 10.12
N PRO A 241 -18.56 -16.42 10.02
CA PRO A 241 -18.79 -15.63 11.22
C PRO A 241 -19.80 -16.42 12.02
N ARG A 242 -19.32 -17.04 13.11
CA ARG A 242 -20.21 -17.61 14.10
C ARG A 242 -21.10 -16.44 14.51
N PRO A 243 -22.41 -16.67 14.72
CA PRO A 243 -23.22 -15.64 15.35
C PRO A 243 -22.44 -15.17 16.56
N GLU A 244 -22.08 -13.89 16.59
CA GLU A 244 -21.30 -13.31 17.67
C GLU A 244 -22.12 -13.60 18.94
N GLU A 245 -21.66 -14.56 19.73
CA GLU A 245 -22.02 -14.59 21.13
C GLU A 245 -21.62 -13.21 21.62
N ASP A 246 -22.61 -12.40 21.99
CA ASP A 246 -22.39 -11.01 22.35
C ASP A 246 -21.71 -11.01 23.72
N GLU A 247 -20.42 -11.36 23.71
CA GLU A 247 -19.62 -11.47 24.90
C GLU A 247 -19.61 -10.09 25.57
N PRO A 248 -19.87 -10.03 26.88
CA PRO A 248 -19.98 -8.75 27.56
C PRO A 248 -18.65 -8.00 27.46
N VAL A 249 -18.72 -6.77 26.92
CA VAL A 249 -17.58 -5.88 26.81
C VAL A 249 -17.14 -5.47 28.22
N ARG A 250 -15.92 -5.81 28.60
CA ARG A 250 -15.32 -5.38 29.86
C ARG A 250 -14.52 -4.10 29.63
N LEU A 251 -14.95 -3.00 30.24
CA LEU A 251 -14.20 -1.75 30.22
C LEU A 251 -12.90 -1.90 31.04
N ILE A 252 -11.75 -1.64 30.41
CA ILE A 252 -10.44 -1.66 31.08
C ILE A 252 -10.14 -0.27 31.67
N GLY A 253 -10.37 0.80 30.90
CA GLY A 253 -10.11 2.17 31.33
C GLY A 253 -9.94 3.15 30.16
N GLU A 254 -9.45 4.35 30.47
CA GLU A 254 -9.16 5.40 29.49
C GLU A 254 -7.65 5.59 29.34
N ALA A 255 -7.18 5.68 28.11
CA ALA A 255 -5.80 5.98 27.77
C ALA A 255 -5.70 7.36 27.12
N LEU A 256 -4.75 8.16 27.60
CA LEU A 256 -4.39 9.48 27.05
C LEU A 256 -5.55 10.50 27.03
N GLY A 257 -6.66 10.23 27.71
CA GLY A 257 -7.88 11.06 27.64
C GLY A 257 -8.60 11.02 26.28
N LEU A 258 -8.16 10.13 25.38
CA LEU A 258 -8.60 10.09 23.97
C LEU A 258 -9.16 8.72 23.58
N TYR A 259 -8.69 7.65 24.22
CA TYR A 259 -9.04 6.29 23.86
C TYR A 259 -9.71 5.56 25.03
N ILE A 260 -10.80 4.87 24.73
CA ILE A 260 -11.42 3.92 25.65
C ILE A 260 -10.84 2.53 25.34
N LEU A 261 -10.32 1.87 26.36
CA LEU A 261 -9.80 0.50 26.29
C LEU A 261 -10.86 -0.47 26.80
N ALA A 262 -11.16 -1.49 26.02
CA ALA A 262 -12.12 -2.53 26.39
C ALA A 262 -11.63 -3.92 25.98
N GLU A 263 -12.10 -4.94 26.68
CA GLU A 263 -11.84 -6.36 26.41
C GLU A 263 -13.15 -7.03 25.96
N LYS A 264 -13.12 -7.75 24.83
CA LYS A 264 -14.23 -8.58 24.32
C LYS A 264 -13.61 -9.79 23.60
N GLY A 265 -14.04 -11.02 23.85
CA GLY A 265 -13.53 -12.18 23.09
C GLY A 265 -12.05 -12.48 23.31
N GLY A 266 -11.47 -12.06 24.45
CA GLY A 266 -10.01 -12.12 24.66
C GLY A 266 -9.20 -11.16 23.77
N ALA A 267 -9.86 -10.22 23.08
CA ALA A 267 -9.24 -9.17 22.29
C ALA A 267 -9.29 -7.82 23.01
N LEU A 268 -8.22 -7.03 22.86
CA LEU A 268 -8.17 -5.64 23.30
C LEU A 268 -8.73 -4.72 22.20
N ILE A 269 -9.80 -4.00 22.53
CA ILE A 269 -10.45 -3.01 21.68
C ILE A 269 -9.99 -1.62 22.12
N LEU A 270 -9.54 -0.82 21.15
CA LEU A 270 -9.24 0.61 21.32
C LEU A 270 -10.31 1.41 20.59
N ILE A 271 -11.06 2.22 21.33
CA ILE A 271 -12.13 3.06 20.79
C ILE A 271 -11.67 4.52 20.88
N ASP A 272 -11.63 5.22 19.76
CA ASP A 272 -11.41 6.66 19.73
C ASP A 272 -12.66 7.37 20.26
N LYS A 273 -12.53 8.09 21.38
CA LYS A 273 -13.64 8.75 22.07
C LYS A 273 -14.30 9.82 21.21
N HIS A 274 -13.52 10.54 20.40
CA HIS A 274 -14.06 11.61 19.56
C HIS A 274 -14.86 11.02 18.39
N ALA A 275 -14.27 10.06 17.68
CA ALA A 275 -14.96 9.39 16.58
C ALA A 275 -16.21 8.63 17.05
N ALA A 276 -16.15 8.00 18.23
CA ALA A 276 -17.31 7.36 18.82
C ALA A 276 -18.41 8.37 19.16
N HIS A 277 -18.04 9.54 19.71
CA HIS A 277 -19.00 10.58 20.05
C HIS A 277 -19.73 11.14 18.81
N GLU A 278 -18.96 11.52 17.78
CA GLU A 278 -19.53 11.98 16.50
C GLU A 278 -20.43 10.92 15.88
N ARG A 279 -20.01 9.64 15.95
CA ARG A 279 -20.81 8.53 15.41
C ARG A 279 -22.13 8.36 16.15
N MET A 280 -22.13 8.45 17.48
CA MET A 280 -23.34 8.38 18.29
C MET A 280 -24.31 9.54 17.97
N ILE A 281 -23.79 10.75 17.78
CA ILE A 281 -24.61 11.91 17.39
C ILE A 281 -25.21 11.69 16.00
N PHE A 282 -24.40 11.26 15.03
CA PHE A 282 -24.86 10.95 13.67
C PHE A 282 -25.96 9.88 13.65
N ASP A 283 -25.75 8.77 14.35
CA ASP A 283 -26.73 7.67 14.39
C ASP A 283 -28.04 8.14 15.05
N ARG A 284 -27.96 8.97 16.11
CA ARG A 284 -29.14 9.59 16.74
C ARG A 284 -29.91 10.51 15.78
N LEU A 285 -29.21 11.39 15.06
CA LEU A 285 -29.82 12.30 14.08
C LEU A 285 -30.45 11.53 12.91
N ARG A 286 -29.85 10.41 12.53
CA ARG A 286 -30.38 9.54 11.50
C ARG A 286 -31.67 8.84 11.94
N GLU A 287 -31.77 8.47 13.21
CA GLU A 287 -32.97 7.85 13.78
C GLU A 287 -34.11 8.85 14.03
N SER A 288 -33.80 10.10 14.38
CA SER A 288 -34.81 11.14 14.64
C SER A 288 -35.54 11.63 13.39
N GLY A 289 -34.98 11.44 12.20
CA GLY A 289 -35.59 11.85 10.94
C GLY A 289 -35.70 13.38 10.77
N ASN A 290 -36.48 13.81 9.77
CA ASN A 290 -36.56 15.23 9.33
C ASN A 290 -37.51 16.12 10.15
N GLU A 291 -37.90 15.72 11.36
CA GLU A 291 -38.80 16.50 12.23
C GLU A 291 -38.20 16.67 13.62
N THR A 292 -37.00 17.23 13.67
CA THR A 292 -36.37 17.54 14.96
C THR A 292 -36.56 19.03 15.27
N MET A 293 -37.06 19.34 16.47
CA MET A 293 -37.16 20.74 16.92
C MET A 293 -35.76 21.36 16.97
N SER A 294 -35.65 22.65 16.68
CA SER A 294 -34.37 23.38 16.67
C SER A 294 -34.27 24.29 17.89
N GLN A 295 -33.05 24.45 18.41
CA GLN A 295 -32.67 25.42 19.43
C GLN A 295 -31.62 26.39 18.90
N THR A 296 -31.82 27.68 19.11
CA THR A 296 -30.83 28.71 18.76
C THR A 296 -29.64 28.65 19.71
N LEU A 297 -28.43 28.65 19.16
CA LEU A 297 -27.19 28.69 19.92
C LEU A 297 -26.97 30.10 20.49
N LEU A 298 -26.57 30.17 21.75
CA LEU A 298 -26.23 31.44 22.41
C LEU A 298 -25.04 32.13 21.74
N GLU A 299 -24.06 31.34 21.30
CA GLU A 299 -22.92 31.78 20.51
C GLU A 299 -22.91 31.00 19.20
N PRO A 300 -23.02 31.68 18.03
CA PRO A 300 -22.94 31.00 16.74
C PRO A 300 -21.58 30.34 16.53
N VAL A 301 -21.59 29.14 15.95
CA VAL A 301 -20.37 28.35 15.72
C VAL A 301 -19.93 28.48 14.28
N THR A 302 -18.65 28.80 14.05
CA THR A 302 -18.08 28.82 12.69
C THR A 302 -17.57 27.43 12.29
N LEU A 303 -18.02 26.96 11.13
CA LEU A 303 -17.64 25.69 10.53
C LEU A 303 -16.82 25.98 9.27
N GLY A 304 -15.60 25.45 9.21
CA GLY A 304 -14.80 25.49 7.97
C GLY A 304 -15.17 24.31 7.09
N ALA A 305 -15.66 24.57 5.89
CA ALA A 305 -16.04 23.56 4.91
C ALA A 305 -15.70 24.06 3.49
N ALA A 306 -14.52 23.66 3.02
CA ALA A 306 -13.98 24.10 1.73
C ALA A 306 -14.26 23.09 0.61
N GLY A 307 -14.32 23.59 -0.63
CA GLY A 307 -14.45 22.77 -1.83
C GLY A 307 -15.69 21.87 -1.81
N ARG A 308 -15.48 20.55 -1.95
CA ARG A 308 -16.58 19.57 -2.10
C ARG A 308 -17.51 19.51 -0.90
N ASP A 309 -17.00 19.70 0.32
CA ASP A 309 -17.82 19.61 1.53
C ASP A 309 -18.75 20.81 1.64
N GLY A 310 -18.27 22.02 1.32
CA GLY A 310 -19.09 23.22 1.25
C GLY A 310 -20.18 23.16 0.17
N GLU A 311 -19.83 22.62 -1.01
CA GLU A 311 -20.81 22.37 -2.08
C GLU A 311 -21.94 21.43 -1.64
N LEU A 312 -21.60 20.34 -0.92
CA LEU A 312 -22.58 19.40 -0.41
C LEU A 312 -23.50 20.02 0.64
N ILE A 313 -22.96 20.88 1.52
CA ILE A 313 -23.78 21.62 2.50
C ILE A 313 -24.79 22.51 1.77
N LEU A 314 -24.34 23.29 0.78
CA LEU A 314 -25.20 24.19 0.02
C LEU A 314 -26.31 23.43 -0.75
N GLN A 315 -25.97 22.29 -1.36
CA GLN A 315 -26.93 21.46 -2.09
C GLN A 315 -27.98 20.80 -1.20
N ASN A 316 -27.67 20.60 0.09
CA ASN A 316 -28.53 19.86 1.03
C ASN A 316 -29.05 20.72 2.19
N THR A 317 -29.06 22.05 2.05
CA THR A 317 -29.54 23.00 3.08
C THR A 317 -30.91 22.66 3.66
N ALA A 318 -31.84 22.17 2.82
CA ALA A 318 -33.16 21.72 3.25
C ALA A 318 -33.11 20.50 4.19
N LEU A 319 -32.17 19.58 3.96
CA LEU A 319 -31.95 18.42 4.84
C LEU A 319 -31.42 18.88 6.20
N PHE A 320 -30.42 19.76 6.22
CA PHE A 320 -29.91 20.32 7.48
C PHE A 320 -31.00 21.06 8.26
N SER A 321 -31.82 21.84 7.56
CA SER A 321 -32.96 22.54 8.16
C SER A 321 -33.99 21.57 8.75
N GLY A 322 -34.32 20.49 8.03
CA GLY A 322 -35.23 19.45 8.51
C GLY A 322 -34.69 18.67 9.72
N LEU A 323 -33.37 18.51 9.80
CA LEU A 323 -32.71 17.94 10.98
C LEU A 323 -32.65 18.91 12.16
N GLY A 324 -33.00 20.19 11.98
CA GLY A 324 -33.00 21.20 13.04
C GLY A 324 -31.77 22.10 13.10
N PHE A 325 -30.91 22.08 12.07
CA PHE A 325 -29.74 22.95 11.96
C PHE A 325 -30.07 24.22 11.16
N ALA A 326 -29.61 25.38 11.65
CA ALA A 326 -29.65 26.64 10.89
C ALA A 326 -28.23 27.07 10.49
N LEU A 327 -27.88 26.80 9.23
CA LEU A 327 -26.59 27.12 8.63
C LEU A 327 -26.69 28.30 7.68
N GLU A 328 -25.77 29.26 7.81
CA GLU A 328 -25.61 30.40 6.92
C GLU A 328 -24.22 30.36 6.27
N ALA A 329 -24.11 30.57 4.97
CA ALA A 329 -22.81 30.69 4.31
C ALA A 329 -22.08 31.95 4.77
N PHE A 330 -20.78 31.84 5.03
CA PHE A 330 -19.92 32.93 5.47
C PHE A 330 -18.58 32.88 4.73
N GLY A 331 -18.45 33.66 3.65
CA GLY A 331 -17.29 33.61 2.77
C GLY A 331 -17.32 32.40 1.82
N GLU A 332 -16.15 32.04 1.26
CA GLU A 332 -16.04 30.95 0.27
C GLU A 332 -15.94 29.56 0.92
N ASP A 333 -15.28 29.45 2.07
CA ASP A 333 -14.92 28.15 2.69
C ASP A 333 -15.45 27.99 4.13
N ALA A 334 -16.45 28.78 4.53
CA ALA A 334 -17.00 28.72 5.88
C ALA A 334 -18.51 28.93 5.96
N PHE A 335 -19.09 28.40 7.05
CA PHE A 335 -20.49 28.50 7.40
C PHE A 335 -20.63 28.90 8.87
N ILE A 336 -21.71 29.60 9.20
CA ILE A 336 -22.09 29.93 10.56
C ILE A 336 -23.30 29.08 10.93
N LEU A 337 -23.15 28.27 11.97
CA LEU A 337 -24.23 27.53 12.60
C LEU A 337 -24.86 28.38 13.69
N ARG A 338 -26.12 28.75 13.52
CA ARG A 338 -26.89 29.56 14.48
C ARG A 338 -27.83 28.76 15.35
N ALA A 339 -28.26 27.60 14.89
CA ALA A 339 -29.19 26.76 15.61
C ALA A 339 -28.82 25.30 15.39
N ALA A 340 -29.00 24.49 16.43
CA ALA A 340 -28.78 23.06 16.40
C ALA A 340 -30.04 22.32 16.87
N PRO A 341 -30.17 21.02 16.62
CA PRO A 341 -31.35 20.25 17.02
C PRO A 341 -31.51 20.18 18.55
N TRP A 342 -32.75 20.15 19.01
CA TRP A 342 -33.14 20.02 20.42
C TRP A 342 -32.63 18.67 20.95
N GLY A 343 -31.67 18.71 21.89
CA GLY A 343 -31.00 17.53 22.43
C GLY A 343 -29.53 17.37 22.04
N ILE A 344 -28.98 18.29 21.24
CA ILE A 344 -27.54 18.46 21.05
C ILE A 344 -27.08 19.63 21.93
N ASP A 345 -26.14 19.39 22.85
CA ASP A 345 -25.57 20.45 23.67
C ASP A 345 -24.80 21.46 22.80
N SER A 346 -24.77 22.73 23.21
CA SER A 346 -24.12 23.79 22.43
C SER A 346 -22.63 23.53 22.19
N ALA A 347 -21.97 22.82 23.12
CA ALA A 347 -20.57 22.41 22.98
C ALA A 347 -20.37 21.35 21.87
N ASP A 348 -21.41 20.55 21.61
CA ASP A 348 -21.37 19.44 20.66
C ASP A 348 -21.95 19.82 19.29
N ALA A 349 -22.51 21.02 19.16
CA ALA A 349 -23.12 21.53 17.93
C ALA A 349 -22.16 21.55 16.73
N ARG A 350 -20.84 21.58 16.95
CA ARG A 350 -19.83 21.47 15.89
C ARG A 350 -19.57 20.01 15.47
N ALA A 351 -19.65 19.09 16.41
CA ALA A 351 -19.38 17.67 16.19
C ALA A 351 -20.59 16.97 15.55
N ALA A 352 -21.79 17.51 15.82
CA ALA A 352 -23.04 17.16 15.14
C ALA A 352 -23.07 17.66 13.69
#